data_AF-A0AAU9KQC3-F1
#
_entry.id   AF-A0AAU9KQC3-F1
#
_cell.length_a   1.000
_cell.length_b   1.000
_cell.length_c   1.000
_cell.angle_alpha   90.00
_cell.angle_beta   90.00
_cell.angle_gamma   90.00
#
_symmetry.space_group_name_H-M   'P 1'
#
loop_
_entity.id
_entity.type
_entity.pdbx_description
1 polymer ?
#
loop_
_entity_poly.entity_id
_entity_poly.type
_entity_poly.pdbx_seq_one_letter_code
_entity_poly.pdbx_strand_id
1 'polypeptide(L)'
;MVDKKVTWLGRYRVATALILGALELAYVVALTLILLSNENDCDMPIRLWLQVLLSVFCFHLILLVAAEISTPHCSYHLSNSLSLFSASLNAILGTFMVVWFILGNIWYYSANSSCKDDFYEGYMATFVILIVYYVFLASACCMGCLLIILISLGSGITSKAADY
;
A
#
# COMPACT_ATOMS: atom_id res chain seq x y z
N MET A 1 -30.07 -21.85 -3.73
CA MET A 1 -29.64 -21.01 -2.58
C MET A 1 -28.15 -20.67 -2.61
N VAL A 2 -27.37 -21.21 -3.55
CA VAL A 2 -26.11 -20.60 -4.00
C VAL A 2 -26.52 -19.42 -4.88
N ASP A 3 -26.28 -18.17 -4.47
CA ASP A 3 -26.08 -17.01 -5.40
C ASP A 3 -26.02 -15.63 -4.72
N LYS A 4 -26.67 -15.42 -3.56
CA LYS A 4 -26.65 -14.09 -2.93
C LYS A 4 -25.34 -13.75 -2.19
N LYS A 5 -24.65 -14.73 -1.61
CA LYS A 5 -23.38 -14.49 -0.88
C LYS A 5 -22.19 -14.26 -1.82
N VAL A 6 -22.15 -14.96 -2.95
CA VAL A 6 -21.06 -14.84 -3.95
C VAL A 6 -21.11 -13.47 -4.63
N THR A 7 -22.31 -13.00 -4.97
CA THR A 7 -22.51 -11.68 -5.59
C THR A 7 -22.19 -10.53 -4.62
N TRP A 8 -22.47 -10.67 -3.32
CA TRP A 8 -22.11 -9.68 -2.31
C TRP A 8 -20.59 -9.53 -2.15
N LEU A 9 -19.87 -10.65 -1.95
CA LEU A 9 -18.41 -10.64 -1.80
C LEU A 9 -17.68 -10.03 -3.01
N GLY A 10 -18.15 -10.32 -4.22
CA GLY A 10 -17.60 -9.73 -5.44
C GLY A 10 -17.73 -8.20 -5.49
N ARG A 11 -18.86 -7.64 -5.03
CA ARG A 11 -19.07 -6.19 -5.00
C ARG A 11 -18.13 -5.47 -4.04
N TYR A 12 -17.86 -6.03 -2.86
CA TYR A 12 -16.89 -5.46 -1.92
C TYR A 12 -15.49 -5.46 -2.50
N ARG A 13 -15.08 -6.55 -3.14
CA ARG A 13 -13.74 -6.63 -3.74
C ARG A 13 -13.53 -5.53 -4.78
N VAL A 14 -14.48 -5.38 -5.70
CA VAL A 14 -14.41 -4.35 -6.74
C VAL A 14 -14.44 -2.94 -6.14
N ALA A 15 -15.29 -2.69 -5.15
CA ALA A 15 -15.33 -1.39 -4.47
C ALA A 15 -13.99 -1.05 -3.79
N THR A 16 -13.40 -2.00 -3.08
CA THR A 16 -12.08 -1.83 -2.45
C THR A 16 -10.98 -1.60 -3.49
N ALA A 17 -10.96 -2.37 -4.57
CA ALA A 17 -9.99 -2.19 -5.66
C ALA A 17 -10.12 -0.82 -6.33
N LEU A 18 -11.34 -0.33 -6.54
CA LEU A 18 -11.58 1.01 -7.09
C LEU A 18 -11.10 2.12 -6.16
N ILE A 19 -11.39 2.03 -4.85
CA ILE A 19 -10.94 3.02 -3.87
C ILE A 19 -9.41 3.03 -3.80
N LEU A 20 -8.79 1.84 -3.73
CA LEU A 20 -7.34 1.70 -3.67
C LEU A 20 -6.67 2.23 -4.95
N GLY A 21 -7.19 1.87 -6.12
CA GLY A 21 -6.68 2.36 -7.40
C GLY A 21 -6.82 3.87 -7.56
N ALA A 22 -7.92 4.47 -7.08
CA ALA A 22 -8.09 5.93 -7.09
C ALA A 22 -7.08 6.64 -6.17
N LEU A 23 -6.83 6.09 -4.98
CA LEU A 23 -5.80 6.61 -4.06
C LEU A 23 -4.41 6.53 -4.67
N GLU A 24 -4.04 5.38 -5.24
CA GLU A 24 -2.73 5.19 -5.89
C GLU A 24 -2.54 6.12 -7.09
N LEU A 25 -3.58 6.29 -7.90
CA LEU A 25 -3.54 7.23 -9.02
C LEU A 25 -3.32 8.68 -8.53
N ALA A 26 -3.98 9.08 -7.44
CA ALA A 26 -3.77 10.39 -6.84
C ALA A 26 -2.33 10.58 -6.37
N TYR A 27 -1.72 9.56 -5.75
CA TYR A 27 -0.30 9.57 -5.37
C TYR A 27 0.62 9.67 -6.58
N VAL A 28 0.38 8.86 -7.62
CA VAL A 28 1.17 8.87 -8.87
C VAL A 28 1.15 10.27 -9.50
N VAL A 29 -0.04 10.89 -9.61
CA VAL A 29 -0.19 12.24 -10.17
C VAL A 29 0.54 13.27 -9.31
N ALA A 30 0.33 13.25 -7.99
CA ALA A 30 0.99 14.20 -7.08
C ALA A 30 2.52 14.11 -7.16
N LEU A 31 3.07 12.90 -7.06
CA LEU A 31 4.52 12.66 -7.14
C LEU A 31 5.10 13.07 -8.49
N THR A 32 4.39 12.79 -9.58
CA THR A 32 4.81 13.20 -10.93
C THR A 32 4.88 14.72 -11.03
N LEU A 33 3.86 15.44 -10.55
CA LEU A 33 3.85 16.90 -10.57
C LEU A 33 5.00 17.50 -9.75
N ILE A 34 5.28 16.96 -8.55
CA ILE A 34 6.39 17.41 -7.69
C ILE A 34 7.75 17.17 -8.36
N LEU A 35 7.93 16.02 -9.00
CA LEU A 35 9.19 15.67 -9.67
C LEU A 35 9.41 16.46 -10.96
N LEU A 36 8.36 16.93 -11.61
CA LEU A 36 8.42 17.77 -12.81
C LEU A 36 8.53 19.26 -12.49
N SER A 37 7.98 19.74 -11.36
CA SER A 37 8.02 21.16 -11.02
C SER A 37 9.40 21.64 -10.56
N ASN A 38 10.28 20.72 -10.19
CA ASN A 38 11.57 21.03 -9.56
C ASN A 38 12.69 20.16 -10.15
N GLU A 39 13.51 20.75 -11.02
CA GLU A 39 14.64 20.06 -11.66
C GLU A 39 15.97 20.19 -10.90
N ASN A 40 16.01 20.99 -9.83
CA ASN A 40 17.25 21.28 -9.10
C ASN A 40 17.79 20.04 -8.36
N ASP A 41 19.10 19.79 -8.50
CA ASP A 41 19.79 18.58 -8.01
C ASP A 41 20.26 18.64 -6.55
N CYS A 42 19.93 19.71 -5.79
CA CYS A 42 20.41 19.91 -4.41
C CYS A 42 20.03 18.74 -3.47
N ASP A 43 18.89 18.07 -3.73
CA ASP A 43 18.33 16.98 -2.91
C ASP A 43 18.24 15.63 -3.67
N MET A 44 19.33 15.23 -4.34
CA MET A 44 19.42 13.96 -5.06
C MET A 44 18.89 12.73 -4.29
N PRO A 45 19.14 12.55 -2.97
CA PRO A 45 18.60 11.41 -2.21
C PRO A 45 17.07 11.43 -2.06
N ILE A 46 16.47 12.60 -1.79
CA ILE A 46 15.01 12.74 -1.64
C ILE A 46 14.33 12.60 -3.00
N ARG A 47 14.93 13.17 -4.05
CA ARG A 47 14.42 13.02 -5.43
C ARG A 47 14.42 11.56 -5.86
N LEU A 48 15.52 10.84 -5.61
CA LEU A 48 15.61 9.40 -5.86
C LEU A 48 14.57 8.62 -5.04
N TRP A 49 14.38 9.00 -3.78
CA TRP A 49 13.36 8.42 -2.91
C TRP A 49 11.95 8.53 -3.52
N LEU A 50 11.58 9.72 -3.97
CA LEU A 50 10.29 10.00 -4.63
C LEU A 50 10.15 9.27 -5.98
N GLN A 51 11.22 9.17 -6.77
CA GLN A 51 11.20 8.46 -8.06
C GLN A 51 10.98 6.94 -7.90
N VAL A 52 11.65 6.32 -6.93
CA VAL A 52 11.44 4.90 -6.63
C VAL A 52 10.03 4.69 -6.08
N LEU A 53 9.56 5.60 -5.21
CA LEU A 53 8.21 5.54 -4.67
C LEU A 53 7.15 5.64 -5.79
N LEU A 54 7.33 6.56 -6.74
CA LEU A 54 6.49 6.68 -7.94
C LEU A 54 6.50 5.38 -8.75
N SER A 55 7.68 4.80 -8.99
CA SER A 55 7.82 3.56 -9.75
C SER A 55 7.08 2.39 -9.10
N VAL A 56 7.15 2.28 -7.77
CA VAL A 56 6.46 1.24 -7.00
C VAL A 56 4.94 1.42 -7.06
N PHE A 57 4.43 2.66 -6.90
CA PHE A 57 3.00 2.91 -7.03
C PHE A 57 2.48 2.64 -8.43
N CYS A 58 3.22 3.02 -9.47
CA CYS A 58 2.86 2.67 -10.85
C CYS A 58 2.81 1.16 -11.07
N PHE A 59 3.82 0.43 -10.58
CA PHE A 59 3.87 -1.03 -10.69
C PHE A 59 2.70 -1.69 -9.95
N HIS A 60 2.40 -1.25 -8.73
CA HIS A 60 1.30 -1.77 -7.93
C HIS A 60 -0.07 -1.48 -8.58
N LEU A 61 -0.26 -0.27 -9.11
CA LEU A 61 -1.49 0.11 -9.84
C LEU A 61 -1.72 -0.78 -11.07
N ILE A 62 -0.66 -1.06 -11.84
CA ILE A 62 -0.71 -1.97 -12.99
C ILE A 62 -1.14 -3.37 -12.55
N LEU A 63 -0.55 -3.88 -11.46
CA LEU A 63 -0.90 -5.20 -10.93
C LEU A 63 -2.35 -5.26 -10.44
N LEU A 64 -2.83 -4.21 -9.77
CA LEU A 64 -4.21 -4.13 -9.29
C LEU A 64 -5.21 -4.17 -10.45
N VAL A 65 -4.97 -3.37 -11.49
CA VAL A 65 -5.79 -3.35 -12.71
C VAL A 65 -5.72 -4.69 -13.43
N ALA A 66 -4.53 -5.27 -13.59
CA ALA A 66 -4.34 -6.56 -14.25
C ALA A 66 -5.07 -7.69 -13.49
N ALA A 67 -5.02 -7.69 -12.16
CA ALA A 67 -5.70 -8.66 -11.32
C ALA A 67 -7.23 -8.58 -11.49
N GLU A 68 -7.80 -7.37 -11.48
CA GLU A 68 -9.26 -7.23 -11.64
C GLU A 68 -9.75 -7.55 -13.05
N ILE A 69 -8.98 -7.23 -14.09
CA ILE A 69 -9.33 -7.61 -15.48
C ILE A 69 -9.24 -9.13 -15.68
N SER A 70 -8.24 -9.78 -15.07
CA SER A 70 -7.97 -11.21 -15.26
C SER A 70 -8.95 -12.10 -14.50
N THR A 71 -9.50 -11.62 -13.38
CA THR A 71 -10.35 -12.42 -12.50
C THR A 71 -11.61 -13.01 -13.18
N PRO A 72 -12.41 -12.26 -13.96
CA PRO A 72 -13.58 -12.83 -14.63
C PRO A 72 -13.23 -13.82 -15.76
N HIS A 73 -12.01 -13.80 -16.28
CA HIS A 73 -11.58 -14.60 -17.44
C HIS A 73 -10.84 -15.89 -17.05
N CYS A 74 -10.43 -16.04 -15.80
CA CYS A 74 -9.65 -17.19 -15.34
C CYS A 74 -10.52 -18.33 -14.79
N SER A 75 -10.08 -19.57 -15.03
CA SER A 75 -10.67 -20.75 -14.37
C SER A 75 -10.45 -20.69 -12.85
N TYR A 76 -11.28 -21.38 -12.08
CA TYR A 76 -11.23 -21.38 -10.60
C TYR A 76 -9.83 -21.71 -10.05
N HIS A 77 -9.14 -22.70 -10.64
CA HIS A 77 -7.80 -23.10 -10.22
C HIS A 77 -6.74 -22.01 -10.51
N LEU A 78 -6.83 -21.36 -11.67
CA LEU A 78 -5.90 -20.29 -12.06
C LEU A 78 -6.14 -19.03 -11.22
N SER A 79 -7.40 -18.71 -10.92
CA SER A 79 -7.77 -17.59 -10.05
C SER A 79 -7.19 -17.73 -8.65
N ASN A 80 -7.15 -18.94 -8.09
CA ASN A 80 -6.59 -19.15 -6.76
C ASN A 80 -5.06 -18.97 -6.74
N SER A 81 -4.37 -19.50 -7.76
CA SER A 81 -2.93 -19.30 -7.92
C SER A 81 -2.56 -17.83 -8.11
N LEU A 82 -3.32 -17.11 -8.95
CA LEU A 82 -3.14 -15.68 -9.17
C LEU A 82 -3.37 -14.87 -7.89
N SER A 83 -4.39 -15.22 -7.10
CA SER A 83 -4.66 -14.58 -5.81
C SER A 83 -3.52 -14.79 -4.82
N LEU A 84 -2.96 -15.99 -4.73
CA LEU A 84 -1.81 -16.28 -3.85
C LEU A 84 -0.56 -15.53 -4.30
N PHE A 85 -0.30 -15.52 -5.60
CA PHE A 85 0.82 -14.78 -6.17
C PHE A 85 0.70 -13.28 -5.90
N SER A 86 -0.48 -12.70 -6.15
CA SER A 86 -0.78 -11.29 -5.87
C SER A 86 -0.61 -10.97 -4.38
N ALA A 87 -1.13 -11.81 -3.48
CA ALA A 87 -0.97 -11.62 -2.04
C ALA A 87 0.51 -11.66 -1.61
N SER A 88 1.29 -12.60 -2.15
CA SER A 88 2.72 -12.73 -1.84
C SER A 88 3.52 -11.53 -2.34
N LEU A 89 3.23 -11.07 -3.55
CA LEU A 89 3.87 -9.90 -4.14
C LEU A 89 3.52 -8.64 -3.34
N ASN A 90 2.26 -8.47 -2.94
CA ASN A 90 1.84 -7.36 -2.08
C ASN A 90 2.52 -7.39 -0.71
N ALA A 91 2.77 -8.57 -0.13
CA ALA A 91 3.52 -8.70 1.12
C ALA A 91 5.00 -8.28 0.96
N ILE A 92 5.63 -8.67 -0.16
CA ILE A 92 7.00 -8.26 -0.49
C ILE A 92 7.08 -6.75 -0.71
N LEU A 93 6.16 -6.19 -1.51
CA LEU A 93 6.08 -4.75 -1.73
C LEU A 93 5.81 -4.00 -0.43
N GLY A 94 4.92 -4.49 0.43
CA GLY A 94 4.66 -3.89 1.74
C GLY A 94 5.90 -3.85 2.62
N THR A 95 6.68 -4.94 2.65
CA THR A 95 7.95 -4.99 3.40
C THR A 95 8.98 -4.01 2.83
N PHE A 96 9.11 -3.99 1.50
CA PHE A 96 9.96 -3.02 0.80
C PHE A 96 9.56 -1.58 1.15
N MET A 97 8.26 -1.28 1.12
CA MET A 97 7.74 0.05 1.44
C MET A 97 8.12 0.45 2.87
N VAL A 98 7.94 -0.41 3.87
CA VAL A 98 8.38 -0.12 5.25
C VAL A 98 9.85 0.29 5.31
N VAL A 99 10.73 -0.48 4.68
CA VAL A 99 12.18 -0.16 4.65
C VAL A 99 12.43 1.16 3.90
N TRP A 100 11.76 1.36 2.77
CA TRP A 100 11.91 2.57 1.96
C TRP A 100 11.45 3.83 2.70
N PHE A 101 10.37 3.74 3.47
CA PHE A 101 9.88 4.84 4.31
C PHE A 101 10.86 5.15 5.46
N ILE A 102 11.50 4.15 6.06
CA ILE A 102 12.56 4.37 7.06
C ILE A 102 13.73 5.14 6.43
N LEU A 103 14.18 4.75 5.23
CA LEU A 103 15.21 5.48 4.50
C LEU A 103 14.78 6.92 4.17
N GLY A 104 13.53 7.12 3.76
CA GLY A 104 12.95 8.44 3.53
C GLY A 104 13.00 9.34 4.77
N ASN A 105 12.77 8.78 5.96
CA ASN A 105 12.93 9.54 7.21
C ASN A 105 14.38 9.94 7.46
N ILE A 106 15.32 9.00 7.30
CA ILE A 106 16.74 9.29 7.48
C ILE A 106 17.17 10.42 6.54
N TRP A 107 16.79 10.35 5.27
CA TRP A 107 17.13 11.39 4.30
C TRP A 107 16.43 12.71 4.56
N TYR A 108 15.17 12.70 4.97
CA TYR A 108 14.43 13.92 5.34
C TYR A 108 15.09 14.68 6.50
N TYR A 109 15.57 13.97 7.53
CA TYR A 109 16.25 14.58 8.68
C TYR A 109 17.75 14.83 8.45
N SER A 110 18.36 14.19 7.46
CA SER A 110 19.76 14.41 7.07
C SER A 110 19.92 15.51 6.02
N ALA A 111 18.84 16.08 5.49
CA ALA A 111 18.89 17.11 4.46
C ALA A 111 19.51 18.41 5.01
N ASN A 112 20.41 19.02 4.23
CA ASN A 112 21.03 20.28 4.58
C ASN A 112 19.98 21.40 4.60
N SER A 113 20.03 22.26 5.63
CA SER A 113 19.08 23.36 5.78
C SER A 113 19.08 24.35 4.61
N SER A 114 20.18 24.43 3.85
CA SER A 114 20.29 25.29 2.67
C SER A 114 19.53 24.78 1.44
N CYS A 115 19.38 23.46 1.25
CA CYS A 115 18.61 22.91 0.12
C CYS A 115 17.09 22.96 0.35
N LYS A 116 16.67 23.08 1.62
CA LYS A 116 15.25 23.10 2.00
C LYS A 116 14.49 24.27 1.39
N ASP A 117 15.15 25.42 1.19
CA ASP A 117 14.53 26.61 0.63
C ASP A 117 14.35 26.50 -0.90
N ASP A 118 15.26 25.78 -1.57
CA ASP A 118 15.22 25.57 -3.04
C ASP A 118 14.23 24.47 -3.46
N PHE A 119 13.93 23.51 -2.56
CA PHE A 119 13.03 22.38 -2.83
C PHE A 119 11.92 22.23 -1.78
N TYR A 120 11.34 23.38 -1.39
CA TYR A 120 10.32 23.43 -0.33
C TYR A 120 9.10 22.54 -0.61
N GLU A 121 8.61 22.53 -1.85
CA GLU A 121 7.41 21.75 -2.23
C GLU A 121 7.62 20.25 -2.06
N GLY A 122 8.76 19.73 -2.54
CA GLY A 122 9.07 18.31 -2.39
C GLY A 122 9.44 17.92 -0.97
N TYR A 123 10.02 18.84 -0.20
CA TYR A 123 10.24 18.65 1.23
C TYR A 123 8.91 18.53 2.00
N MET A 124 7.97 19.43 1.75
CA MET A 124 6.63 19.39 2.35
C MET A 124 5.85 18.16 1.93
N ALA A 125 5.93 17.78 0.66
CA ALA A 125 5.30 16.56 0.17
C ALA A 125 5.88 15.32 0.86
N THR A 126 7.20 15.22 0.97
CA THR A 126 7.87 14.13 1.71
C THR A 126 7.34 14.04 3.14
N PHE A 127 7.27 15.18 3.85
CA PHE A 127 6.75 15.22 5.22
C PHE A 127 5.29 14.72 5.32
N VAL A 128 4.40 15.21 4.46
CA VAL A 128 2.99 14.80 4.44
C VAL A 128 2.87 13.30 4.12
N ILE A 129 3.62 12.82 3.13
CA ILE A 129 3.63 11.41 2.73
C ILE A 129 4.11 10.53 3.90
N LEU A 130 5.17 10.93 4.60
CA LEU A 130 5.68 10.21 5.78
C LEU A 130 4.60 10.15 6.88
N ILE A 131 3.94 11.26 7.21
CA ILE A 131 2.88 11.29 8.24
C ILE A 131 1.74 10.34 7.86
N VAL A 132 1.21 10.49 6.65
CA VAL A 132 0.07 9.68 6.19
C VAL A 132 0.44 8.19 6.22
N TYR A 133 1.65 7.86 5.77
CA TYR A 133 2.14 6.49 5.82
C TYR A 133 2.21 5.94 7.26
N TYR A 134 2.77 6.70 8.21
CA TYR A 134 2.84 6.24 9.60
C TYR A 134 1.48 6.06 10.26
N VAL A 135 0.51 6.93 9.93
CA VAL A 135 -0.88 6.77 10.39
C VAL A 135 -1.48 5.47 9.85
N PHE A 136 -1.31 5.18 8.55
CA PHE A 136 -1.79 3.94 7.96
C PHE A 136 -1.08 2.71 8.54
N LEU A 137 0.24 2.75 8.69
CA LEU A 137 1.02 1.66 9.26
C LEU A 137 0.62 1.38 10.72
N ALA A 138 0.43 2.42 11.53
CA ALA A 138 -0.07 2.30 12.89
C ALA A 138 -1.47 1.68 12.91
N SER A 139 -2.39 2.15 12.06
CA SER A 139 -3.75 1.61 11.98
C SER A 139 -3.76 0.13 11.55
N ALA A 140 -2.92 -0.25 10.59
CA ALA A 140 -2.79 -1.63 10.12
C ALA A 140 -2.22 -2.55 11.20
N CYS A 141 -1.21 -2.06 11.95
CA CYS A 141 -0.65 -2.78 13.10
C CYS A 141 -1.72 -3.01 14.18
N CYS A 142 -2.48 -1.97 14.56
CA CYS A 142 -3.56 -2.09 15.54
C CYS A 142 -4.64 -3.09 15.09
N MET A 143 -5.09 -3.00 13.83
CA MET A 143 -6.08 -3.93 13.28
C MET A 143 -5.55 -5.37 13.22
N GLY A 144 -4.28 -5.56 12.86
CA GLY A 144 -3.62 -6.86 12.89
C GLY A 144 -3.56 -7.49 14.29
N CYS A 145 -3.17 -6.71 15.30
CA CYS A 145 -3.17 -7.16 16.69
C CYS A 145 -4.58 -7.52 17.18
N LEU A 146 -5.60 -6.72 16.86
CA LEU A 146 -6.99 -7.01 17.21
C LEU A 146 -7.48 -8.31 16.57
N LEU A 147 -7.15 -8.56 15.30
CA LEU A 147 -7.51 -9.80 14.60
C LEU A 147 -6.86 -11.02 15.27
N ILE A 148 -5.58 -10.93 15.64
CA ILE A 148 -4.87 -12.02 16.34
C ILE A 148 -5.56 -12.32 17.67
N ILE A 149 -5.87 -11.29 18.47
CA ILE A 149 -6.58 -11.45 19.75
C ILE A 149 -7.94 -12.12 19.55
N LEU A 150 -8.72 -11.69 18.55
CA LEU A 150 -10.03 -12.28 18.25
C LEU A 150 -9.94 -13.74 17.81
N ILE A 151 -8.93 -14.09 17.00
CA ILE A 151 -8.69 -15.49 16.57
C ILE A 151 -8.28 -16.35 17.76
N SER A 152 -7.40 -15.85 18.64
CA SER A 152 -6.98 -16.56 19.86
C SER A 152 -8.14 -16.78 20.83
N LEU A 153 -8.98 -15.76 21.04
CA LEU A 153 -10.18 -15.88 21.88
C LEU A 153 -11.20 -16.85 21.28
N GLY A 154 -11.46 -16.76 19.97
CA GLY A 154 -12.39 -17.66 19.29
C GLY A 154 -11.95 -19.13 19.36
N SER A 155 -10.66 -19.39 19.13
CA SER A 155 -10.09 -20.74 19.19
C SER A 155 -10.21 -21.35 20.59
N GLY A 156 -9.97 -20.54 21.64
CA GLY A 156 -10.10 -20.97 23.03
C GLY A 156 -11.54 -21.23 23.49
N ILE A 157 -12.53 -20.53 22.91
CA ILE A 157 -13.95 -20.80 23.18
C ILE A 157 -14.38 -22.10 22.50
N THR A 158 -13.96 -22.32 21.24
CA THR A 158 -14.30 -23.54 20.50
C THR A 158 -13.66 -24.80 21.09
N SER A 159 -12.45 -24.72 21.64
CA SER A 159 -11.82 -25.89 22.28
C SER A 159 -12.55 -26.28 23.55
N LYS A 160 -12.94 -25.30 24.39
CA LYS A 160 -13.70 -25.57 25.63
C LYS A 160 -15.11 -26.13 25.37
N ALA A 161 -15.74 -25.79 24.24
CA ALA A 161 -17.05 -26.30 23.90
C ALA A 161 -17.03 -27.76 23.39
N ALA A 162 -15.88 -28.26 22.94
CA ALA A 162 -15.74 -29.64 22.47
C ALA A 162 -15.47 -30.66 23.60
N ASP A 163 -15.15 -30.18 24.80
CA ASP A 163 -14.86 -31.00 25.99
C ASP A 163 -16.11 -31.26 26.87
N TYR A 164 -17.30 -30.78 26.46
CA TYR A 164 -18.60 -31.02 27.12
C TYR A 164 -19.51 -31.86 26.23
#